data_AF-A0A1X0XNE0-F1
#
_entry.id   AF-A0A1X0XNE0-F1
#
_cell.length_a   1.000
_cell.length_b   1.000
_cell.length_c   1.000
_cell.angle_alpha   90.00
_cell.angle_beta   90.00
_cell.angle_gamma   90.00
#
_symmetry.space_group_name_H-M   'P 1'
#
loop_
_entity.id
_entity.type
_entity.pdbx_description
1 polymer ?
#
loop_
_entity_poly.entity_id
_entity_poly.type
_entity_poly.pdbx_seq_one_letter_code
_entity_poly.pdbx_strand_id
1 'polypeptide(L)'
;MIDTFTPTDPRQFPTLPQDPTGLIAKTLPLPADQATPTSGAYPPVGTLHLDEDPVHTGLALTAAGVDDVSINLDTLYQAKDPTAAQALASTLADAAAATPGAQDAASAPGMPQSHCTRVAGSNGLVPRYWCLASAGRYTIKTIARQLDKAQQQLSAQYRLVGD
;
A
#
# COMPACT_ATOMS: atom_id res chain seq x y z
N MET A 1 -10.58 6.28 20.98
CA MET A 1 -10.73 6.91 19.64
C MET A 1 -12.11 7.51 19.45
N ILE A 2 -13.19 6.87 19.91
CA ILE A 2 -14.52 7.51 19.90
C ILE A 2 -14.59 8.68 20.90
N ASP A 3 -13.85 8.56 22.02
CA ASP A 3 -13.87 9.53 23.13
C ASP A 3 -13.25 10.89 22.78
N THR A 4 -12.47 10.95 21.69
CA THR A 4 -11.79 12.18 21.23
C THR A 4 -12.32 12.66 19.87
N PHE A 5 -13.31 11.99 19.30
CA PHE A 5 -13.85 12.36 17.99
C PHE A 5 -14.74 13.60 18.12
N THR A 6 -14.44 14.63 17.33
CA THR A 6 -15.30 15.82 17.20
C THR A 6 -16.04 15.73 15.86
N PRO A 7 -17.37 15.52 15.86
CA PRO A 7 -18.12 15.46 14.62
C PRO A 7 -18.05 16.77 13.84
N THR A 8 -17.85 16.69 12.53
CA THR A 8 -17.98 17.85 11.64
C THR A 8 -19.44 18.28 11.55
N ASP A 9 -19.72 19.59 11.68
CA ASP A 9 -21.05 20.15 11.41
C ASP A 9 -21.48 19.82 9.97
N PRO A 10 -22.64 19.19 9.74
CA PRO A 10 -23.11 18.83 8.40
C PRO A 10 -23.12 19.99 7.40
N ARG A 11 -23.30 21.23 7.87
CA ARG A 11 -23.25 22.44 7.02
C ARG A 11 -21.86 22.72 6.45
N GLN A 12 -20.81 22.11 7.01
CA GLN A 12 -19.43 22.21 6.55
C GLN A 12 -19.04 21.08 5.59
N PHE A 13 -19.90 20.07 5.36
CA PHE A 13 -19.58 18.98 4.42
C PHE A 13 -19.19 19.48 3.01
N PRO A 14 -19.86 20.50 2.43
CA PRO A 14 -19.47 21.01 1.11
C PRO A 14 -18.07 21.65 1.05
N THR A 15 -17.48 22.00 2.20
CA THR A 15 -16.16 22.64 2.28
C THR A 15 -15.05 21.67 2.62
N LEU A 16 -15.36 20.39 2.86
CA LEU A 16 -14.35 19.40 3.19
C LEU A 16 -13.49 19.08 1.96
N PRO A 17 -12.15 19.01 2.10
CA PRO A 17 -11.30 18.55 1.02
C PRO A 17 -11.63 17.09 0.70
N GLN A 18 -11.74 16.76 -0.58
CA GLN A 18 -11.95 15.38 -1.02
C GLN A 18 -10.75 14.48 -0.70
N ASP A 19 -9.54 15.03 -0.76
CA ASP A 19 -8.30 14.36 -0.36
C ASP A 19 -7.46 15.31 0.52
N PRO A 20 -7.67 15.32 1.85
CA PRO A 20 -6.88 16.16 2.76
C PRO A 20 -5.40 15.80 2.80
N THR A 21 -5.03 14.58 2.40
CA THR A 21 -3.65 14.08 2.44
C THR A 21 -2.86 14.42 1.17
N GLY A 22 -3.57 14.62 0.05
CA GLY A 22 -2.98 14.70 -1.28
C GLY A 22 -2.37 13.39 -1.78
N LEU A 23 -2.49 12.30 -1.00
CA LEU A 23 -1.87 11.01 -1.28
C LEU A 23 -2.64 10.23 -2.33
N ILE A 24 -3.97 10.40 -2.43
CA ILE A 24 -4.79 9.71 -3.43
C ILE A 24 -4.36 10.13 -4.84
N ALA A 25 -4.08 11.42 -5.04
CA ALA A 25 -3.57 11.94 -6.30
C ALA A 25 -2.18 11.41 -6.68
N LYS A 26 -1.46 10.82 -5.72
CA LYS A 26 -0.14 10.20 -5.91
C LYS A 26 -0.22 8.67 -6.04
N THR A 27 -1.39 8.06 -5.85
CA THR A 27 -1.58 6.61 -5.92
C THR A 27 -2.10 6.19 -7.27
N LEU A 28 -1.67 5.03 -7.76
CA LEU A 28 -2.05 4.53 -9.07
C LEU A 28 -3.57 4.34 -9.12
N PRO A 29 -4.28 4.99 -10.07
CA PRO A 29 -5.73 4.97 -10.07
C PRO A 29 -6.27 3.61 -10.51
N LEU A 30 -7.35 3.16 -9.87
CA LEU A 30 -8.18 2.08 -10.39
C LEU A 30 -8.76 2.45 -11.76
N PRO A 31 -8.96 1.48 -12.65
CA PRO A 31 -9.82 1.66 -13.82
C PRO A 31 -11.19 2.18 -13.40
N ALA A 32 -11.77 3.08 -14.20
CA ALA A 32 -13.02 3.79 -13.85
C ALA A 32 -14.21 2.87 -13.57
N ASP A 33 -14.21 1.67 -14.15
CA ASP A 33 -15.24 0.63 -13.98
C ASP A 33 -14.94 -0.35 -12.83
N GLN A 34 -13.86 -0.12 -12.05
CA GLN A 34 -13.38 -1.02 -10.98
C GLN A 34 -13.24 -0.33 -9.63
N ALA A 35 -13.92 0.82 -9.43
CA ALA A 35 -13.92 1.51 -8.15
C ALA A 35 -14.37 0.59 -7.01
N THR A 36 -13.67 0.65 -5.87
CA THR A 36 -14.01 -0.14 -4.68
C THR A 36 -14.43 0.78 -3.53
N PRO A 37 -15.29 0.31 -2.61
CA PRO A 37 -15.66 1.08 -1.41
C PRO A 37 -14.48 1.35 -0.45
N THR A 38 -13.36 0.65 -0.62
CA THR A 38 -12.16 0.74 0.21
C THR A 38 -11.07 1.62 -0.42
N SER A 39 -11.38 2.28 -1.54
CA SER A 39 -10.46 3.23 -2.16
C SER A 39 -10.44 4.54 -1.38
N GLY A 40 -9.26 5.01 -0.99
CA GLY A 40 -9.12 6.24 -0.21
C GLY A 40 -7.79 6.35 0.52
N ALA A 41 -7.60 7.47 1.22
CA ALA A 41 -6.49 7.67 2.14
C ALA A 41 -6.95 7.49 3.58
N TYR A 42 -6.14 6.80 4.37
CA TYR A 42 -6.43 6.40 5.73
C TYR A 42 -5.24 6.71 6.65
N PRO A 43 -5.49 7.09 7.92
CA PRO A 43 -4.44 6.99 8.92
C PRO A 43 -4.04 5.51 9.11
N PRO A 44 -2.83 5.21 9.64
CA PRO A 44 -2.30 3.85 9.72
C PRO A 44 -3.26 2.86 10.38
N VAL A 45 -3.88 3.24 11.50
CA VAL A 45 -4.84 2.41 12.23
C VAL A 45 -6.11 2.12 11.42
N GLY A 46 -6.51 3.03 10.54
CA GLY A 46 -7.65 2.85 9.63
C GLY A 46 -7.36 1.78 8.58
N THR A 47 -6.14 1.77 8.03
CA THR A 47 -5.69 0.76 7.06
C THR A 47 -5.66 -0.64 7.64
N LEU A 48 -5.37 -0.81 8.94
CA LEU A 48 -5.30 -2.15 9.56
C LEU A 48 -6.63 -2.90 9.52
N HIS A 49 -7.77 -2.22 9.35
CA HIS A 49 -9.06 -2.89 9.13
C HIS A 49 -9.15 -3.65 7.79
N LEU A 50 -8.24 -3.35 6.86
CA LEU A 50 -8.19 -3.92 5.52
C LEU A 50 -7.01 -4.88 5.33
N ASP A 51 -6.21 -5.10 6.37
CA ASP A 51 -5.01 -5.91 6.33
C ASP A 51 -5.27 -7.35 6.82
N GLU A 52 -4.56 -8.32 6.25
CA GLU A 52 -4.71 -9.75 6.62
C GLU A 52 -3.95 -10.11 7.91
N ASP A 53 -2.91 -9.35 8.28
CA ASP A 53 -2.17 -9.49 9.53
C ASP A 53 -1.97 -8.10 10.19
N PRO A 54 -3.04 -7.52 10.76
CA PRO A 54 -2.99 -6.18 11.30
C PRO A 54 -2.05 -6.03 12.50
N VAL A 55 -1.69 -7.14 13.17
CA VAL A 55 -0.75 -7.11 14.30
C VAL A 55 0.67 -6.88 13.82
N HIS A 56 1.14 -7.66 12.85
CA HIS A 56 2.49 -7.45 12.30
C HIS A 56 2.57 -6.16 11.47
N THR A 57 1.59 -5.93 10.60
CA THR A 57 1.55 -4.71 9.79
C THR A 57 1.51 -3.47 10.67
N GLY A 58 0.71 -3.45 11.74
CA GLY A 58 0.60 -2.30 12.65
C GLY A 58 1.93 -1.93 13.33
N LEU A 59 2.71 -2.93 13.74
CA LEU A 59 4.05 -2.69 14.28
C LEU A 59 5.01 -2.11 13.24
N ALA A 60 4.97 -2.61 12.01
CA ALA A 60 5.79 -2.11 10.91
C ALA A 60 5.44 -0.65 10.54
N LEU A 61 4.15 -0.32 10.44
CA LEU A 61 3.69 1.05 10.18
C LEU A 61 4.13 2.02 11.29
N THR A 62 4.03 1.58 12.55
CA THR A 62 4.46 2.38 13.71
C THR A 62 5.97 2.63 13.70
N ALA A 63 6.77 1.59 13.45
CA ALA A 63 8.23 1.70 13.40
C ALA A 63 8.72 2.63 12.27
N ALA A 64 8.04 2.58 11.12
CA ALA A 64 8.32 3.45 9.98
C ALA A 64 7.77 4.88 10.14
N GLY A 65 6.97 5.16 11.18
CA GLY A 65 6.33 6.45 11.38
C GLY A 65 5.47 6.84 10.18
N VAL A 66 4.58 5.93 9.74
CA VAL A 66 3.68 6.19 8.61
C VAL A 66 2.65 7.26 9.00
N ASP A 67 2.52 8.30 8.18
CA ASP A 67 1.55 9.38 8.37
C ASP A 67 0.17 8.98 7.84
N ASP A 68 0.14 8.57 6.57
CA ASP A 68 -1.06 8.17 5.85
C ASP A 68 -0.77 7.01 4.89
N VAL A 69 -1.80 6.24 4.59
CA VAL A 69 -1.79 5.15 3.63
C VAL A 69 -2.91 5.35 2.63
N SER A 70 -2.59 5.32 1.35
CA SER A 70 -3.56 5.40 0.27
C SER A 70 -3.74 4.04 -0.38
N ILE A 71 -4.99 3.64 -0.57
CA ILE A 71 -5.39 2.40 -1.23
C ILE A 71 -6.19 2.79 -2.47
N ASN A 72 -5.72 2.35 -3.63
CA ASN A 72 -6.44 2.48 -4.90
C ASN A 72 -6.13 1.24 -5.76
N LEU A 73 -5.47 1.36 -6.93
CA LEU A 73 -5.03 0.17 -7.66
C LEU A 73 -3.88 -0.54 -6.92
N ASP A 74 -3.07 0.21 -6.21
CA ASP A 74 -2.01 -0.26 -5.33
C ASP A 74 -2.17 0.32 -3.92
N THR A 75 -1.24 -0.03 -3.03
CA THR A 75 -1.15 0.56 -1.69
C THR A 75 0.12 1.37 -1.56
N LEU A 76 -0.04 2.65 -1.27
CA LEU A 76 1.03 3.62 -1.09
C LEU A 76 1.10 4.05 0.37
N TYR A 77 2.21 3.75 1.05
CA TYR A 77 2.44 4.16 2.43
C TYR A 77 3.37 5.37 2.45
N GLN A 78 2.98 6.46 3.13
CA GLN A 78 3.83 7.62 3.32
C GLN A 78 4.58 7.49 4.67
N ALA A 79 5.82 7.02 4.64
CA ALA A 79 6.66 6.90 5.82
C ALA A 79 7.26 8.25 6.23
N LYS A 80 7.79 8.36 7.45
CA LYS A 80 8.37 9.62 7.98
C LYS A 80 9.55 10.15 7.14
N ASP A 81 10.33 9.26 6.53
CA ASP A 81 11.53 9.59 5.75
C ASP A 81 11.89 8.46 4.76
N PRO A 82 12.84 8.68 3.82
CA PRO A 82 13.22 7.67 2.84
C PRO A 82 13.80 6.38 3.42
N THR A 83 14.57 6.47 4.51
CA THR A 83 15.16 5.30 5.17
C THR A 83 14.06 4.43 5.77
N ALA A 84 13.06 5.05 6.40
CA ALA A 84 11.90 4.38 6.96
C ALA A 84 11.04 3.73 5.88
N ALA A 85 10.87 4.40 4.72
CA ALA A 85 10.15 3.82 3.58
C ALA A 85 10.85 2.58 3.01
N GLN A 86 12.19 2.63 2.91
CA GLN A 86 12.96 1.47 2.48
C GLN A 86 12.87 0.31 3.47
N ALA A 87 13.03 0.59 4.77
CA ALA A 87 12.89 -0.41 5.82
C ALA A 87 11.49 -1.04 5.84
N LEU A 88 10.44 -0.23 5.69
CA LEU A 88 9.06 -0.72 5.61
C LEU A 88 8.84 -1.60 4.37
N ALA A 89 9.39 -1.23 3.21
CA ALA A 89 9.32 -2.05 2.00
C ALA A 89 9.96 -3.42 2.22
N SER A 90 11.14 -3.49 2.86
CA SER A 90 11.79 -4.75 3.21
C SER A 90 10.96 -5.55 4.21
N THR A 91 10.47 -4.94 5.29
CA THR A 91 9.65 -5.64 6.30
C THR A 91 8.38 -6.25 5.71
N LEU A 92 7.67 -5.50 4.84
CA LEU A 92 6.47 -6.00 4.20
C LEU A 92 6.78 -7.08 3.14
N ALA A 93 7.96 -7.03 2.49
CA ALA A 93 8.42 -8.08 1.59
C ALA A 93 8.77 -9.37 2.35
N ASP A 94 9.44 -9.26 3.49
CA ASP A 94 9.74 -10.39 4.37
C ASP A 94 8.44 -11.04 4.88
N ALA A 95 7.43 -10.23 5.23
CA ALA A 95 6.11 -10.74 5.62
C ALA A 95 5.42 -11.50 4.46
N ALA A 96 5.51 -11.01 3.23
CA ALA A 96 5.00 -11.73 2.06
C ALA A 96 5.72 -13.06 1.84
N ALA A 97 7.06 -13.07 1.96
CA ALA A 97 7.89 -14.27 1.85
C ALA A 97 7.65 -15.30 2.97
N ALA A 98 7.26 -14.84 4.16
CA ALA A 98 6.92 -15.70 5.29
C ALA A 98 5.54 -16.36 5.16
N THR A 99 4.72 -15.96 4.19
CA THR A 99 3.39 -16.56 3.99
C THR A 99 3.52 -18.04 3.61
N PRO A 100 2.76 -18.97 4.22
CA PRO A 100 2.84 -20.39 3.88
C PRO A 100 2.62 -20.65 2.38
N GLY A 101 3.59 -21.33 1.76
CA GLY A 101 3.55 -21.62 0.32
C GLY A 101 3.95 -20.45 -0.60
N ALA A 102 4.50 -19.38 -0.03
CA ALA A 102 5.12 -18.30 -0.80
C ALA A 102 6.30 -18.80 -1.64
N GLN A 103 6.49 -18.18 -2.80
CA GLN A 103 7.61 -18.46 -3.71
C GLN A 103 8.20 -17.16 -4.20
N ASP A 104 9.52 -17.07 -4.24
CA ASP A 104 10.21 -15.92 -4.81
C ASP A 104 9.86 -15.74 -6.30
N ALA A 105 9.77 -14.49 -6.71
CA ALA A 105 9.58 -14.09 -8.09
C ALA A 105 10.63 -13.06 -8.50
N ALA A 106 10.85 -12.93 -9.80
CA ALA A 106 11.80 -11.95 -10.32
C ALA A 106 11.41 -10.52 -9.90
N SER A 107 12.39 -9.70 -9.55
CA SER A 107 12.23 -8.26 -9.34
C SER A 107 11.67 -7.59 -10.60
N ALA A 108 11.01 -6.44 -10.42
CA ALA A 108 10.50 -5.66 -11.55
C ALA A 108 11.66 -5.18 -12.47
N PRO A 109 11.48 -5.22 -13.80
CA PRO A 109 12.50 -4.78 -14.75
C PRO A 109 12.98 -3.35 -14.47
N GLY A 110 14.30 -3.16 -14.41
CA GLY A 110 14.91 -1.85 -14.10
C GLY A 110 14.80 -1.42 -12.63
N MET A 111 14.29 -2.29 -11.75
CA MET A 111 14.15 -2.03 -10.31
C MET A 111 14.71 -3.22 -9.49
N PRO A 112 16.03 -3.47 -9.52
CA PRO A 112 16.62 -4.63 -8.85
C PRO A 112 16.41 -4.65 -7.33
N GLN A 113 16.14 -3.50 -6.71
CA GLN A 113 15.79 -3.37 -5.29
C GLN A 113 14.32 -3.74 -4.97
N SER A 114 13.52 -4.06 -5.97
CA SER A 114 12.14 -4.52 -5.74
C SER A 114 12.11 -5.99 -5.35
N HIS A 115 11.20 -6.32 -4.43
CA HIS A 115 10.98 -7.69 -3.97
C HIS A 115 9.60 -8.13 -4.43
N CYS A 116 9.54 -9.20 -5.21
CA CYS A 116 8.30 -9.78 -5.70
C CYS A 116 8.16 -11.21 -5.16
N THR A 117 7.00 -11.53 -4.62
CA THR A 117 6.70 -12.83 -4.04
C THR A 117 5.36 -13.32 -4.57
N ARG A 118 5.32 -14.55 -5.06
CA ARG A 118 4.07 -15.26 -5.33
C ARG A 118 3.52 -15.75 -4.00
N VAL A 119 2.44 -15.14 -3.53
CA VAL A 119 1.70 -15.55 -2.35
C VAL A 119 0.59 -16.50 -2.76
N ALA A 120 0.57 -17.69 -2.16
CA ALA A 120 -0.48 -18.68 -2.41
C ALA A 120 -1.83 -18.12 -1.97
N GLY A 121 -2.86 -18.28 -2.80
CA GLY A 121 -4.22 -17.92 -2.40
C GLY A 121 -4.74 -18.93 -1.37
N SER A 122 -5.34 -18.44 -0.28
CA SER A 122 -5.98 -19.31 0.71
C SER A 122 -7.28 -19.90 0.16
N ASN A 123 -7.68 -21.09 0.63
CA ASN A 123 -9.02 -21.67 0.41
C ASN A 123 -9.51 -21.68 -1.05
N GLY A 124 -8.63 -21.99 -2.01
CA GLY A 124 -8.97 -22.06 -3.43
C GLY A 124 -8.99 -20.71 -4.16
N LEU A 125 -8.57 -19.62 -3.49
CA LEU A 125 -8.36 -18.34 -4.14
C LEU A 125 -7.16 -18.39 -5.10
N VAL A 126 -7.24 -17.57 -6.15
CA VAL A 126 -6.16 -17.47 -7.14
C VAL A 126 -4.94 -16.83 -6.47
N PRO A 127 -3.75 -17.46 -6.58
CA PRO A 127 -2.48 -16.88 -6.10
C PRO A 127 -2.25 -15.48 -6.65
N ARG A 128 -1.57 -14.65 -5.88
CA ARG A 128 -1.24 -13.27 -6.26
C ARG A 128 0.26 -13.04 -6.13
N TYR A 129 0.78 -12.16 -6.95
CA TYR A 129 2.13 -11.63 -6.86
C TYR A 129 2.07 -10.32 -6.11
N TRP A 130 2.78 -10.26 -4.98
CA TRP A 130 2.96 -9.07 -4.19
C TRP A 130 4.34 -8.52 -4.54
N CYS A 131 4.39 -7.29 -5.02
CA CYS A 131 5.63 -6.63 -5.40
C CYS A 131 5.80 -5.34 -4.61
N LEU A 132 6.97 -5.20 -3.96
CA LEU A 132 7.28 -4.11 -3.05
C LEU A 132 8.54 -3.37 -3.47
N ALA A 133 8.51 -2.05 -3.29
CA ALA A 133 9.67 -1.17 -3.44
C ALA A 133 9.48 0.10 -2.60
N SER A 134 10.49 0.96 -2.60
CA SER A 134 10.40 2.32 -2.06
C SER A 134 10.88 3.35 -3.08
N ALA A 135 10.37 4.58 -2.96
CA ALA A 135 10.75 5.75 -3.75
C ALA A 135 10.59 7.00 -2.88
N GLY A 136 11.70 7.72 -2.63
CA GLY A 136 11.70 8.80 -1.64
C GLY A 136 11.15 8.29 -0.29
N ARG A 137 10.22 9.03 0.30
CA ARG A 137 9.55 8.67 1.57
C ARG A 137 8.35 7.72 1.41
N TYR A 138 8.17 7.10 0.25
CA TYR A 138 7.02 6.24 -0.03
C TYR A 138 7.41 4.77 -0.14
N THR A 139 6.64 3.91 0.52
CA THR A 139 6.65 2.45 0.27
C THR A 139 5.50 2.11 -0.66
N ILE A 140 5.78 1.30 -1.67
CA ILE A 140 4.82 0.90 -2.69
C ILE A 140 4.58 -0.59 -2.56
N LYS A 141 3.31 -1.00 -2.51
CA LYS A 141 2.88 -2.40 -2.53
C LYS A 141 1.86 -2.60 -3.64
N THR A 142 2.20 -3.43 -4.62
CA THR A 142 1.32 -3.80 -5.73
C THR A 142 0.97 -5.26 -5.64
N ILE A 143 -0.28 -5.59 -5.99
CA ILE A 143 -0.78 -6.96 -5.98
C ILE A 143 -1.52 -7.25 -7.28
N ALA A 144 -1.09 -8.27 -8.01
CA ALA A 144 -1.79 -8.74 -9.20
C ALA A 144 -1.78 -10.28 -9.33
N ARG A 145 -2.65 -10.84 -10.17
CA ARG A 145 -2.67 -12.30 -10.42
C ARG A 145 -1.48 -12.79 -11.26
N GLN A 146 -0.89 -11.90 -12.05
CA GLN A 146 0.23 -12.20 -12.93
C GLN A 146 1.42 -11.31 -12.53
N LEU A 147 2.62 -11.89 -12.57
CA LEU A 147 3.84 -11.19 -12.15
C LEU A 147 4.10 -9.93 -12.97
N ASP A 148 3.97 -10.02 -14.29
CA ASP A 148 4.17 -8.91 -15.21
C ASP A 148 3.24 -7.73 -14.90
N LYS A 149 1.98 -8.01 -14.50
CA LYS A 149 1.02 -6.98 -14.09
C LYS A 149 1.40 -6.30 -12.79
N ALA A 150 1.81 -7.06 -11.77
CA ALA A 150 2.28 -6.48 -10.51
C ALA A 150 3.54 -5.62 -10.73
N GLN A 151 4.48 -6.11 -11.53
CA GLN A 151 5.71 -5.37 -11.88
C GLN A 151 5.40 -4.09 -12.69
N GLN A 152 4.50 -4.15 -13.67
CA GLN A 152 4.08 -2.98 -14.44
C GLN A 152 3.45 -1.91 -13.54
N GLN A 153 2.57 -2.30 -12.62
CA GLN A 153 1.98 -1.40 -11.63
C GLN A 153 3.06 -0.80 -10.72
N LEU A 154 4.02 -1.60 -10.26
CA LEU A 154 5.09 -1.14 -9.38
C LEU A 154 5.95 -0.07 -10.07
N SER A 155 6.34 -0.31 -11.32
CA SER A 155 7.10 0.65 -12.11
C SER A 155 6.29 1.92 -12.42
N ALA A 156 4.98 1.81 -12.63
CA ALA A 156 4.10 2.95 -12.85
C ALA A 156 3.99 3.82 -11.58
N GLN A 157 3.72 3.19 -10.43
CA GLN A 157 3.65 3.89 -9.16
C GLN A 157 5.00 4.54 -8.81
N TYR A 158 6.12 3.84 -9.01
CA TYR A 158 7.46 4.39 -8.74
C TYR A 158 7.69 5.71 -9.47
N ARG A 159 7.22 5.83 -10.73
CA ARG A 159 7.31 7.08 -11.48
C ARG A 159 6.41 8.18 -10.92
N LEU A 160 5.21 7.86 -10.44
CA LEU A 160 4.28 8.86 -9.87
C LEU A 160 4.84 9.57 -8.63
N VAL A 161 5.72 8.91 -7.87
CA VAL A 161 6.28 9.44 -6.62
C VAL A 161 7.80 9.65 -6.65
N GLY A 162 8.46 9.29 -7.74
CA GLY A 162 9.90 9.38 -7.92
C GLY A 162 10.40 10.69 -8.55
N ASP A 163 9.48 11.51 -9.07
CA ASP A 163 9.73 12.86 -9.58
C ASP A 163 9.66 13.91 -8.45
#